data_AF-A0A2M8L2I9-F1
#
_entry.id   AF-A0A2M8L2I9-F1
#
_cell.length_a   1.000
_cell.length_b   1.000
_cell.length_c   1.000
_cell.angle_alpha   90.00
_cell.angle_beta   90.00
_cell.angle_gamma   90.00
#
_symmetry.space_group_name_H-M   'P 1'
#
loop_
_entity.id
_entity.type
_entity.pdbx_description
1 polymer ?
#
loop_
_entity_poly.entity_id
_entity_poly.type
_entity_poly.pdbx_seq_one_letter_code
_entity_poly.pdbx_strand_id
1 'polypeptide(L)'
;MTKPKLTIILFLYLIIIFLFVIRNLKFVIPQNFLILGLDPRNDLLEKTQTTDTIIYANISPKYDSVKLFSLPRDLWFYQKSIKINQIY
;
A
#
# COMPACT_ATOMS: atom_id res chain seq x y z
N MET A 1 13.64 3.68 56.28
CA MET A 1 12.62 4.71 55.93
C MET A 1 12.80 5.07 54.46
N THR A 2 12.08 4.41 53.56
CA THR A 2 12.08 4.73 52.13
C THR A 2 11.44 6.10 51.94
N LYS A 3 12.14 7.02 51.25
CA LYS A 3 11.65 8.39 51.03
C LYS A 3 10.50 8.35 50.00
N PRO A 4 9.23 8.55 50.40
CA PRO A 4 8.07 8.41 49.50
C PRO A 4 8.08 9.40 48.33
N LYS A 5 8.85 10.48 48.44
CA LYS A 5 9.05 11.46 47.37
C LYS A 5 9.87 10.90 46.19
N LEU A 6 10.82 10.00 46.46
CA LEU A 6 11.68 9.43 45.41
C LEU A 6 10.90 8.44 44.53
N THR A 7 10.01 7.65 45.13
CA THR A 7 9.16 6.70 44.41
C THR A 7 8.15 7.38 43.48
N ILE A 8 7.61 8.53 43.89
CA ILE A 8 6.68 9.31 43.05
C ILE A 8 7.39 9.87 41.82
N ILE A 9 8.60 10.40 41.98
CA ILE A 9 9.40 10.95 40.87
C ILE A 9 9.73 9.85 39.86
N LEU A 10 10.12 8.66 40.34
CA LEU A 10 10.46 7.53 39.47
C LEU A 10 9.25 7.06 38.65
N PHE A 11 8.07 7.03 39.28
CA PHE A 11 6.82 6.66 38.61
C PHE A 11 6.44 7.67 37.51
N LEU A 12 6.57 8.97 37.79
CA LEU A 12 6.33 10.03 36.80
C LEU A 12 7.30 9.93 35.61
N TYR A 13 8.57 9.63 35.87
CA TYR A 13 9.57 9.42 34.83
C TYR A 13 9.22 8.22 33.94
N LEU A 14 8.74 7.13 34.53
CA LEU A 14 8.31 5.93 33.80
C LEU A 14 7.11 6.22 32.88
N ILE A 15 6.16 7.03 33.34
CA ILE A 15 5.02 7.50 32.53
C ILE A 15 5.51 8.32 31.34
N ILE A 16 6.47 9.24 31.55
CA ILE A 16 7.02 10.07 30.47
C ILE A 16 7.70 9.19 29.41
N ILE A 17 8.50 8.21 29.83
CA ILE A 17 9.12 7.24 28.91
C ILE A 17 8.05 6.47 28.16
N PHE A 18 7.02 5.98 28.85
CA PHE A 18 5.94 5.22 28.23
C PHE A 18 5.18 6.03 27.19
N LEU A 19 4.83 7.28 27.51
CA LEU A 19 4.20 8.22 26.57
C LEU A 19 5.12 8.53 25.39
N PHE A 20 6.42 8.67 25.62
CA PHE A 20 7.40 8.87 24.56
C PHE A 20 7.47 7.65 23.63
N VAL A 21 7.48 6.43 24.16
CA VAL A 21 7.49 5.19 23.36
C VAL A 21 6.22 5.09 22.53
N ILE A 22 5.04 5.29 23.12
CA ILE A 22 3.76 5.26 22.39
C ILE A 22 3.76 6.29 21.26
N ARG A 23 4.21 7.52 21.52
CA ARG A 23 4.24 8.58 20.51
C ARG A 23 5.15 8.24 19.33
N ASN A 24 6.19 7.44 19.55
CA ASN A 24 7.14 7.04 18.51
C ASN A 24 6.79 5.71 17.83
N LEU A 25 5.66 5.08 18.16
CA LEU A 25 5.15 3.97 17.36
C LEU A 25 4.72 4.50 15.98
N LYS A 26 5.58 4.28 14.97
CA LYS A 26 5.21 4.47 13.57
C LYS A 26 4.55 3.20 13.07
N PHE A 27 3.26 3.30 12.71
CA PHE A 27 2.60 2.25 11.94
C PHE A 27 3.04 2.36 10.48
N VAL A 28 3.77 1.34 10.02
CA VAL A 28 4.17 1.22 8.61
C VAL A 28 3.07 0.46 7.87
N ILE A 29 2.31 1.19 7.06
CA ILE A 29 1.17 0.65 6.30
C ILE A 29 1.67 0.16 4.93
N PRO A 30 1.32 -1.05 4.49
CA PRO A 30 1.62 -1.50 3.13
C PRO A 30 0.93 -0.60 2.08
N GLN A 31 1.62 -0.31 0.99
CA GLN A 31 1.10 0.48 -0.13
C GLN A 31 0.82 -0.42 -1.33
N ASN A 32 -0.34 -0.20 -1.96
CA ASN A 32 -0.79 -0.95 -3.13
C ASN A 32 -0.78 -0.03 -4.35
N PHE A 33 -0.22 -0.52 -5.45
CA PHE A 33 -0.18 0.18 -6.72
C PHE A 33 -0.73 -0.73 -7.82
N LEU A 34 -1.36 -0.11 -8.81
CA LEU A 34 -1.70 -0.75 -10.07
C LEU A 34 -0.88 -0.07 -11.16
N ILE A 35 -0.02 -0.85 -11.81
CA ILE A 35 0.85 -0.39 -12.89
C ILE A 35 0.18 -0.78 -14.19
N LEU A 36 -0.06 0.21 -15.05
CA LEU A 36 -0.78 0.08 -16.31
C LEU A 36 0.15 0.46 -17.47
N GLY A 37 0.34 -0.45 -18.41
CA GLY A 37 1.01 -0.18 -19.69
C GLY A 37 -0.03 -0.04 -20.79
N LEU A 38 -0.19 1.18 -21.30
CA LEU A 38 -1.14 1.49 -22.37
C LEU A 38 -0.53 1.12 -23.73
N ASP A 39 -1.34 0.53 -24.62
CA ASP A 39 -1.06 0.40 -26.05
C ASP A 39 -2.04 1.29 -26.82
N PRO A 40 -1.83 2.62 -26.86
CA PRO A 40 -2.69 3.52 -27.59
C PRO A 40 -2.46 3.35 -29.10
N ARG A 41 -3.51 2.92 -29.80
CA ARG A 41 -3.54 2.91 -31.27
C ARG A 41 -4.44 4.03 -31.74
N ASN A 42 -3.91 4.85 -32.63
CA ASN A 42 -4.63 5.97 -33.22
C ASN A 42 -4.26 6.10 -34.70
N ASP A 43 -4.51 5.03 -35.44
CA ASP A 43 -4.36 5.02 -36.89
C ASP A 43 -5.73 5.04 -37.58
N LEU A 44 -5.72 5.01 -38.91
CA LEU A 44 -6.94 5.06 -39.73
C LEU A 44 -7.81 3.80 -39.57
N LEU A 45 -7.26 2.71 -39.03
CA LEU A 45 -7.90 1.40 -38.93
C LEU A 45 -8.39 1.10 -37.51
N GLU A 46 -7.66 1.54 -36.49
CA GLU A 46 -7.91 1.23 -35.09
C GLU A 46 -7.68 2.47 -34.21
N LYS A 47 -8.73 2.81 -33.43
CA LYS A 47 -8.67 3.81 -32.37
C LYS A 47 -9.00 3.14 -31.04
N THR A 48 -7.98 2.61 -30.38
CA THR A 48 -8.12 1.91 -29.10
C THR A 48 -7.13 2.46 -28.08
N GLN A 49 -7.58 2.56 -26.82
CA GLN A 49 -6.76 2.93 -25.66
C GLN A 49 -6.67 1.75 -24.70
N THR A 50 -6.36 0.56 -25.22
CA THR A 50 -6.34 -0.65 -24.39
C THR A 50 -5.10 -0.71 -23.51
N THR A 51 -5.25 -1.26 -22.31
CA THR A 51 -4.14 -1.52 -21.39
C THR A 51 -3.60 -2.93 -21.58
N ASP A 52 -2.42 -3.07 -22.19
CA ASP A 52 -1.81 -4.36 -22.46
C ASP A 52 -1.10 -4.98 -21.26
N THR A 53 -0.57 -4.13 -20.37
CA THR A 53 0.13 -4.58 -19.16
C THR A 53 -0.62 -4.12 -17.93
N ILE A 54 -1.03 -5.06 -17.08
CA ILE A 54 -1.66 -4.77 -15.80
C ILE A 54 -0.89 -5.52 -14.73
N ILE A 55 -0.19 -4.80 -13.85
CA ILE A 55 0.58 -5.38 -12.75
C ILE A 55 0.10 -4.79 -11.44
N TYR A 56 -0.30 -5.64 -10.51
CA TYR A 56 -0.54 -5.27 -9.13
C TYR A 56 0.78 -5.34 -8.35
N ALA A 57 1.10 -4.26 -7.63
CA ALA A 57 2.26 -4.18 -6.77
C ALA A 57 1.86 -3.88 -5.33
N ASN A 58 2.38 -4.66 -4.39
CA ASN A 58 2.26 -4.41 -2.96
C ASN A 58 3.66 -4.20 -2.38
N ILE A 59 3.88 -3.04 -1.78
CA ILE A 59 5.11 -2.70 -1.06
C ILE A 59 4.80 -2.74 0.42
N SER A 60 5.46 -3.63 1.16
CA SER A 60 5.33 -3.72 2.61
C SER A 60 6.66 -3.36 3.28
N PRO A 61 6.84 -2.09 3.70
CA PRO A 61 8.08 -1.68 4.35
C PRO A 61 8.25 -2.31 5.74
N LYS A 62 7.18 -2.88 6.32
CA LYS A 62 7.25 -3.67 7.56
C LYS A 62 8.00 -4.99 7.37
N TYR A 63 7.88 -5.61 6.21
CA TYR A 63 8.49 -6.91 5.90
C TYR A 63 9.64 -6.80 4.89
N ASP A 64 10.04 -5.58 4.55
CA ASP A 64 11.01 -5.26 3.49
C ASP A 64 10.74 -6.07 2.21
N SER A 65 9.46 -6.15 1.82
CA SER A 65 9.02 -7.04 0.75
C SER A 65 8.25 -6.27 -0.31
N VAL A 66 8.54 -6.60 -1.57
CA VAL A 66 7.76 -6.17 -2.73
C VAL A 66 7.14 -7.40 -3.37
N LYS A 67 5.81 -7.41 -3.52
CA LYS A 67 5.06 -8.45 -4.21
C LYS A 67 4.51 -7.88 -5.50
N LEU A 68 4.76 -8.57 -6.61
CA LEU A 68 4.26 -8.22 -7.93
C LEU A 68 3.39 -9.37 -8.44
N PHE A 69 2.23 -9.04 -9.00
CA PHE A 69 1.34 -9.99 -9.64
C PHE A 69 0.83 -9.42 -10.96
N SER A 70 1.11 -10.09 -12.07
CA SER A 70 0.60 -9.72 -13.39
C SER A 70 -0.83 -10.25 -13.57
N LEU A 71 -1.72 -9.38 -14.02
CA LEU A 71 -3.08 -9.73 -14.40
C LEU A 71 -3.16 -9.96 -15.92
N PRO A 72 -3.71 -11.08 -16.40
CA PRO A 72 -3.94 -11.29 -17.83
C PRO A 72 -4.92 -10.26 -18.38
N ARG A 73 -4.52 -9.53 -19.44
CA ARG A 73 -5.30 -8.45 -20.05
C ARG A 73 -6.70 -8.88 -20.54
N ASP A 74 -6.83 -10.16 -20.88
CA ASP A 74 -8.05 -10.78 -21.42
C ASP A 74 -9.01 -11.31 -20.34
N LEU A 75 -8.73 -11.10 -19.05
CA LEU A 75 -9.67 -11.47 -17.99
C LEU A 75 -11.04 -10.82 -18.23
N TRP A 76 -12.09 -11.61 -18.07
CA TRP A 76 -13.46 -11.14 -18.30
C TRP A 76 -14.00 -10.41 -17.06
N PHE A 77 -14.43 -9.17 -17.24
CA PHE A 77 -15.07 -8.38 -16.21
C PHE A 77 -16.60 -8.39 -16.38
N TYR A 78 -17.25 -9.32 -15.69
CA TYR A 78 -18.69 -9.59 -15.82
C TYR A 78 -19.58 -8.36 -15.64
N GLN A 79 -19.25 -7.47 -14.70
CA GLN A 79 -20.09 -6.31 -14.39
C GLN A 79 -20.26 -5.35 -15.57
N LYS A 80 -19.24 -5.22 -16.43
CA LYS A 80 -19.30 -4.39 -17.64
C LYS A 80 -19.35 -5.20 -18.94
N SER A 81 -19.28 -6.52 -18.85
CA SER A 81 -19.23 -7.43 -20.02
C SER A 81 -18.12 -7.05 -21.01
N ILE A 82 -16.93 -6.74 -20.47
CA ILE A 82 -15.73 -6.39 -21.24
C ILE A 82 -14.52 -7.13 -20.70
N LYS A 83 -13.42 -7.12 -21.45
CA LYS A 83 -12.11 -7.54 -20.94
C LYS A 83 -11.51 -6.45 -20.05
N ILE A 84 -10.68 -6.83 -19.06
CA ILE A 84 -10.12 -5.85 -18.13
C ILE A 84 -9.20 -4.81 -18.80
N ASN A 85 -8.61 -5.13 -19.95
CA ASN A 85 -7.79 -4.19 -20.72
C ASN A 85 -8.57 -3.04 -21.34
N GLN A 86 -9.90 -3.09 -21.32
CA GLN A 86 -10.79 -2.04 -21.84
C GLN A 86 -11.40 -1.18 -20.72
N ILE A 87 -10.99 -1.38 -19.46
CA ILE A 87 -11.54 -0.64 -18.32
C ILE A 87 -11.01 0.80 -18.26
N TYR A 88 -9.76 0.98 -18.65
CA TYR A 88 -9.00 2.24 -18.62
C TYR A 88 -8.78 2.70 -20.05
#